data_AF-A0A970KES4-F1
#
_entry.id   AF-A0A970KES4-F1
#
_cell.length_a   1.000
_cell.length_b   1.000
_cell.length_c   1.000
_cell.angle_alpha   90.00
_cell.angle_beta   90.00
_cell.angle_gamma   90.00
#
_symmetry.space_group_name_H-M   'P 1'
#
loop_
_entity.id
_entity.type
_entity.pdbx_description
1 polymer ?
#
loop_
_entity_poly.entity_id
_entity_poly.type
_entity_poly.pdbx_seq_one_letter_code
_entity_poly.pdbx_strand_id
1 'polypeptide(L)' 'MKRFLLVVLATGLIAALACGSAAANVIKLKYGHVERIEDPQHMFAERFAERVRELTEGRVIIEIYPNA' A
#
# COMPACT_ATOMS: atom_id res chain seq x y z
N MET A 1 3.45 36.87 -24.86
CA MET A 1 3.74 35.47 -25.24
C MET A 1 4.76 34.78 -24.33
N LYS A 2 5.99 35.32 -24.14
CA LYS A 2 7.02 34.68 -23.30
C LYS A 2 6.63 34.45 -21.83
N ARG A 3 5.91 35.40 -21.21
CA ARG A 3 5.38 35.26 -19.83
C ARG A 3 4.31 34.18 -19.71
N PHE A 4 3.47 34.02 -20.75
CA PHE A 4 2.44 32.99 -20.79
C PHE A 4 3.06 31.59 -20.93
N LEU A 5 4.10 31.48 -21.77
CA LEU A 5 4.88 30.25 -21.93
C LEU A 5 5.56 29.81 -20.62
N LEU A 6 6.11 30.78 -19.87
CA LEU A 6 6.73 30.54 -18.56
C LEU A 6 5.72 30.03 -17.52
N VAL A 7 4.52 30.59 -17.49
CA VAL A 7 3.45 30.14 -16.58
C VAL A 7 3.04 28.71 -16.89
N VAL A 8 2.82 28.37 -18.17
CA VAL A 8 2.45 27.01 -18.59
C VAL A 8 3.52 25.99 -18.19
N LEU A 9 4.80 26.33 -18.40
CA LEU A 9 5.92 25.45 -18.05
C LEU A 9 6.02 25.22 -16.54
N ALA A 10 5.83 26.27 -15.73
CA ALA A 10 5.86 26.18 -14.28
C ALA A 10 4.71 25.32 -13.73
N THR A 11 3.49 25.47 -14.26
CA THR A 11 2.36 24.62 -13.86
C THR A 11 2.54 23.15 -14.26
N GLY A 12 3.14 22.88 -15.42
CA GLY A 12 3.44 21.51 -15.85
C GLY A 12 4.44 20.80 -14.94
N LEU A 13 5.44 21.52 -14.44
CA LEU A 13 6.46 20.97 -13.54
C LEU A 13 5.90 20.61 -12.16
N ILE A 14 4.99 21.44 -11.62
CA ILE A 14 4.31 21.19 -10.34
C ILE A 14 3.41 19.95 -10.44
N ALA A 15 2.69 19.79 -11.56
CA ALA A 15 1.86 18.62 -11.79
C ALA A 15 2.69 17.32 -11.93
N ALA A 16 3.87 17.40 -12.56
CA ALA A 16 4.78 16.26 -12.68
C ALA A 16 5.36 15.81 -11.32
N LEU A 17 5.64 16.76 -10.41
CA LEU A 17 6.10 16.47 -9.05
C LEU A 17 4.98 15.86 -8.18
N ALA A 18 3.72 16.23 -8.41
CA ALA A 18 2.58 15.68 -7.69
C ALA A 18 2.25 14.22 -8.05
N CYS A 19 2.60 13.77 -9.26
CA CYS A 19 2.39 12.40 -9.73
C CYS A 19 3.58 11.46 -9.43
N GLY A 20 4.64 11.95 -8.78
CA GLY A 20 5.77 11.13 -8.36
C GLY A 20 5.42 10.26 -7.16
N SER A 21 4.51 9.29 -7.30
CA SER A 21 4.45 8.19 -6.35
C SER A 21 5.77 7.44 -6.47
N ALA A 22 6.69 7.67 -5.54
CA ALA A 22 7.85 6.80 -5.40
C ALA A 22 7.32 5.36 -5.35
N ALA A 23 7.75 4.51 -6.27
CA ALA A 23 7.42 3.10 -6.27
C ALA A 23 8.00 2.50 -4.99
N ALA A 24 7.24 2.58 -3.91
CA ALA A 24 7.66 2.13 -2.60
C ALA A 24 7.77 0.61 -2.66
N ASN A 25 8.91 0.09 -2.22
CA ASN A 25 9.14 -1.35 -2.17
C ASN A 25 8.02 -2.00 -1.35
N VAL A 26 7.26 -2.90 -1.98
CA VAL A 26 6.22 -3.67 -1.31
C VAL A 26 6.87 -4.76 -0.47
N ILE A 27 6.58 -4.75 0.83
CA ILE A 27 7.02 -5.78 1.77
C ILE A 27 5.92 -6.83 1.85
N LYS A 28 6.26 -8.08 1.56
CA LYS A 28 5.36 -9.23 1.75
C LYS A 28 5.82 -10.05 2.94
N LEU A 29 4.95 -10.21 3.94
CA LEU A 29 5.18 -11.04 5.11
C LEU A 29 4.26 -12.26 5.04
N LYS A 30 4.82 -13.45 5.26
CA LYS A 30 4.05 -14.69 5.30
C LYS A 30 3.73 -15.02 6.76
N TYR A 31 2.46 -14.97 7.12
CA TYR A 31 1.97 -15.35 8.43
C TYR A 31 1.48 -16.80 8.41
N GLY A 32 2.39 -17.71 8.78
CA GLY A 32 2.08 -19.14 8.90
C GLY A 32 1.59 -19.54 10.28
N HIS A 33 1.17 -20.79 10.38
CA HIS A 33 0.66 -21.40 11.61
C HIS A 33 -0.50 -20.65 12.26
N VAL A 34 -1.36 -20.08 11.41
CA VAL A 34 -2.65 -19.59 11.86
C VAL A 34 -3.57 -20.78 12.03
N GLU A 35 -4.35 -20.83 13.10
CA GLU A 35 -5.35 -21.89 13.30
C GLU A 35 -6.42 -21.91 12.19
N ARG A 36 -7.39 -22.81 12.32
CA ARG A 36 -8.44 -23.06 11.33
C ARG A 36 -9.28 -21.80 11.10
N ILE A 37 -9.97 -21.77 9.97
CA ILE A 37 -10.71 -20.58 9.51
C ILE A 37 -11.77 -20.12 10.53
N GLU A 38 -12.34 -21.06 11.29
CA GLU A 38 -13.35 -20.79 12.31
C GLU A 38 -12.78 -20.26 13.63
N ASP A 39 -11.46 -20.35 13.84
CA ASP A 39 -10.83 -19.96 15.09
C ASP A 39 -10.68 -18.44 15.23
N PRO A 40 -10.84 -17.89 16.46
CA PRO A 40 -10.67 -16.46 16.71
C PRO A 40 -9.31 -15.90 16.25
N GLN A 41 -8.26 -16.74 16.24
CA GLN A 41 -6.95 -16.35 15.76
C GLN A 41 -6.96 -16.08 14.24
N HIS A 42 -7.68 -16.89 13.46
CA HIS A 42 -7.78 -16.69 12.02
C HIS A 42 -8.54 -15.40 11.70
N MET A 43 -9.65 -15.17 12.39
CA MET A 43 -10.41 -13.91 12.28
C MET A 43 -9.54 -12.68 12.62
N PHE A 44 -8.71 -12.79 13.66
CA PHE A 44 -7.75 -11.74 14.00
C PHE A 44 -6.71 -11.55 12.89
N ALA A 45 -6.16 -12.64 12.34
CA ALA A 45 -5.15 -12.60 11.29
C ALA A 45 -5.66 -11.87 10.04
N GLU A 46 -6.90 -12.16 9.61
CA GLU A 46 -7.54 -11.49 8.48
C GLU A 46 -7.71 -9.99 8.73
N ARG A 47 -8.26 -9.63 9.90
CA ARG A 47 -8.46 -8.22 10.25
C ARG A 47 -7.13 -7.48 10.37
N PHE A 48 -6.11 -8.13 10.94
CA PHE A 48 -4.77 -7.58 11.02
C PHE A 48 -4.17 -7.31 9.64
N ALA A 49 -4.25 -8.29 8.72
CA ALA A 49 -3.78 -8.16 7.35
C ALA A 49 -4.45 -7.00 6.61
N GLU A 50 -5.77 -6.86 6.76
CA GLU A 50 -6.55 -5.76 6.19
C GLU A 50 -6.06 -4.40 6.73
N ARG A 51 -5.96 -4.27 8.05
CA ARG A 51 -5.54 -3.01 8.69
C ARG A 51 -4.12 -2.61 8.34
N VAL A 52 -3.20 -3.57 8.26
CA VAL A 52 -1.81 -3.32 7.84
C VAL A 52 -1.77 -2.80 6.40
N ARG A 53 -2.51 -3.43 5.49
CA ARG A 53 -2.57 -2.98 4.09
C ARG A 53 -3.12 -1.56 3.99
N GLU A 54 -4.19 -1.24 4.71
CA GLU A 54 -4.80 0.09 4.71
C GLU A 54 -3.85 1.17 5.26
N LEU A 55 -3.31 0.94 6.46
CA LEU A 55 -2.46 1.92 7.15
C LEU A 55 -1.10 2.12 6.48
N THR A 56 -0.68 1.16 5.64
CA THR A 56 0.56 1.24 4.88
C THR A 56 0.35 1.59 3.42
N GLU A 57 -0.89 1.90 3.01
CA GLU A 57 -1.24 2.22 1.61
C GLU A 57 -0.76 1.12 0.65
N GLY A 58 -0.89 -0.15 1.06
CA GLY A 58 -0.47 -1.31 0.30
C GLY A 58 1.04 -1.59 0.30
N ARG A 59 1.85 -0.80 1.01
CA ARG A 59 3.30 -1.04 1.11
C ARG A 59 3.65 -2.29 1.92
N VAL A 60 2.77 -2.75 2.81
CA VAL A 60 2.94 -4.01 3.55
C VAL A 60 1.75 -4.91 3.29
N ILE A 61 2.02 -6.15 2.88
CA ILE A 61 1.03 -7.18 2.60
C ILE A 61 1.32 -8.37 3.52
N ILE A 62 0.30 -8.80 4.27
CA ILE A 62 0.35 -10.02 5.09
C ILE A 62 -0.39 -11.12 4.34
N GLU A 63 0.31 -12.21 4.01
CA GLU A 63 -0.27 -13.41 3.41
C GLU A 63 -0.49 -14.46 4.50
N ILE A 64 -1.72 -14.89 4.72
CA ILE A 64 -2.11 -15.81 5.79
C ILE A 64 -2.06 -17.26 5.27
N TYR A 65 -1.40 -18.14 6.02
CA TYR A 65 -1.30 -19.57 5.73
C TYR A 65 -1.78 -20.38 6.94
N PRO A 66 -3.03 -20.86 6.91
CA PRO A 66 -3.58 -21.68 7.99
C PRO A 66 -2.91 -23.05 8.08
N ASN A 67 -2.84 -23.60 9.29
CA ASN A 67 -2.64 -25.03 9.50
C ASN A 67 -4.00 -25.73 9.35
N ALA A 68 -4.01 -26.87 8.66
CA ALA A 68 -5.22 -27.69 8.45
C ALA A 68 -5.72 -28.37 9.74
#